data_AF-A0A952ZLP5-F1
#
_entry.id   AF-A0A952ZLP5-F1
#
_cell.length_a   1.000
_cell.length_b   1.000
_cell.length_c   1.000
_cell.angle_alpha   90.00
_cell.angle_beta   90.00
_cell.angle_gamma   90.00
#
_symmetry.space_group_name_H-M   'P 1'
#
loop_
_entity.id
_entity.type
_entity.pdbx_description
1 polymer ?
#
loop_
_entity_poly.entity_id
_entity_poly.type
_entity_poly.pdbx_seq_one_letter_code
_entity_poly.pdbx_strand_id
1 'polypeptide(L)'
;MRPIFHSKQERSDGHLFISVLAYQFVQVLRTRLKAQGIHTSWSGLRDILSVQRRVTATFAQRDGRTLHVRKSTQPEPDLLRLYKALNIAPLPGGTKKLVM
;
A
#
# COMPACT_ATOMS: atom_id res chain seq x y z
N MET A 1 36.47 34.74 -1.79
CA MET A 1 35.80 33.58 -2.42
C MET A 1 34.47 33.40 -1.69
N ARG A 2 33.33 33.78 -2.29
CA ARG A 2 32.01 33.68 -1.64
C ARG A 2 31.52 32.22 -1.73
N PRO A 3 31.22 31.53 -0.62
CA PRO A 3 30.64 30.20 -0.68
C PRO A 3 29.20 30.29 -1.18
N ILE A 4 28.89 29.58 -2.25
CA ILE A 4 27.53 29.45 -2.79
C ILE A 4 26.85 28.32 -2.00
N PHE A 5 26.24 28.63 -0.87
CA PHE A 5 25.32 27.71 -0.20
C PHE A 5 23.92 27.94 -0.75
N HIS A 6 23.57 27.26 -1.84
CA HIS A 6 22.18 27.15 -2.29
C HIS A 6 21.96 25.81 -2.99
N SER A 7 21.76 24.77 -2.20
CA SER A 7 21.02 23.59 -2.65
C SER A 7 20.12 23.14 -1.50
N LYS A 8 18.92 23.75 -1.46
CA LYS A 8 17.74 23.47 -0.63
C LYS A 8 17.85 22.23 0.29
N GLN A 9 18.54 22.37 1.43
CA GLN A 9 18.77 21.29 2.40
C GLN A 9 17.46 20.65 2.91
N GLU A 10 16.39 21.44 3.04
CA GLU A 10 15.07 20.98 3.52
C GLU A 10 14.48 19.80 2.75
N ARG A 11 14.65 19.73 1.42
CA ARG A 11 14.07 18.63 0.63
C ARG A 11 14.87 17.34 0.80
N SER A 12 16.19 17.45 0.92
CA SER A 12 17.08 16.31 1.11
C SER A 12 16.84 15.61 2.46
N ASP A 13 16.60 16.37 3.51
CA ASP A 13 16.30 15.83 4.84
C ASP A 13 14.97 15.07 4.86
N GLY A 14 13.94 15.60 4.19
CA GLY A 14 12.67 14.91 4.03
C GLY A 14 12.79 13.60 3.24
N HIS A 15 13.57 13.60 2.15
CA HIS A 15 13.83 12.38 1.38
C HIS A 15 14.60 11.33 2.18
N LEU A 16 15.61 11.74 2.95
CA LEU A 16 16.37 10.85 3.82
C LEU A 16 15.47 10.25 4.92
N PHE A 17 14.66 11.08 5.56
CA PHE A 17 13.72 10.65 6.60
C PHE A 17 12.73 9.59 6.08
N ILE A 18 12.08 9.86 4.94
CA ILE A 18 11.13 8.92 4.33
C ILE A 18 11.84 7.63 3.91
N SER A 19 13.08 7.70 3.42
CA SER A 19 13.86 6.53 3.00
C SER A 19 14.23 5.62 4.18
N VAL A 20 14.68 6.21 5.30
CA VAL A 20 14.99 5.46 6.53
C VAL A 20 13.73 4.80 7.09
N LEU A 21 12.63 5.55 7.14
CA LEU A 21 11.35 5.04 7.59
C LEU A 21 10.86 3.89 6.71
N ALA A 22 10.93 4.05 5.37
CA ALA A 22 10.57 2.99 4.43
C ALA A 22 11.42 1.72 4.64
N TYR A 23 12.73 1.87 4.84
CA TYR A 23 13.61 0.74 5.13
C TYR A 23 13.22 0.00 6.42
N GLN A 24 12.92 0.74 7.50
CA GLN A 24 12.44 0.16 8.76
C GLN A 24 11.13 -0.61 8.55
N PHE A 25 10.18 -0.06 7.79
CA PHE A 25 8.94 -0.77 7.45
C PHE A 25 9.19 -2.08 6.71
N VAL A 26 10.06 -2.06 5.68
CA VAL A 26 10.44 -3.26 4.93
C VAL A 26 11.05 -4.31 5.86
N GLN A 27 11.93 -3.89 6.76
CA GLN A 27 12.61 -4.81 7.67
C GLN A 27 11.65 -5.42 8.69
N VAL A 28 10.75 -4.62 9.30
CA VAL A 28 9.72 -5.13 10.22
C VAL A 28 8.80 -6.11 9.51
N LEU A 29 8.37 -5.80 8.28
CA LEU A 29 7.52 -6.67 7.48
C LEU A 29 8.21 -8.02 7.22
N ARG A 30 9.45 -8.01 6.74
CA ARG A 30 10.23 -9.22 6.45
C ARG A 30 10.46 -10.06 7.70
N THR A 31 10.76 -9.44 8.84
CA THR A 31 10.95 -10.14 10.11
C THR A 31 9.68 -10.84 10.57
N ARG A 32 8.52 -10.16 10.51
CA ARG A 32 7.23 -10.76 10.87
C ARG A 32 6.85 -11.93 9.97
N LEU A 33 7.06 -11.79 8.67
CA LEU A 33 6.79 -12.85 7.70
C LEU A 33 7.73 -14.05 7.90
N LYS A 34 9.00 -13.80 8.16
CA LYS A 34 9.99 -14.84 8.46
C LYS A 34 9.63 -15.62 9.72
N ALA A 35 9.12 -14.95 10.76
CA ALA A 35 8.64 -15.59 11.98
C ALA A 35 7.43 -16.52 11.74
N GLN A 36 6.68 -16.29 10.66
CA GLN A 36 5.56 -17.13 10.20
C GLN A 36 6.00 -18.17 9.14
N GLY A 37 7.32 -18.37 8.94
CA GLY A 37 7.87 -19.34 7.99
C GLY A 37 7.88 -18.87 6.52
N ILE A 38 7.60 -17.60 6.24
CA ILE A 38 7.62 -17.04 4.89
C ILE A 38 8.99 -16.39 4.63
N HIS A 39 9.79 -17.03 3.77
CA HIS A 39 11.18 -16.62 3.47
C HIS A 39 11.36 -15.89 2.12
N THR A 40 10.28 -15.35 1.56
CA THR A 40 10.28 -14.68 0.25
C THR A 40 11.21 -13.45 0.22
N SER A 41 11.90 -13.24 -0.90
CA SER A 41 12.71 -12.05 -1.14
C SER A 41 11.83 -10.78 -1.15
N TRP A 42 12.44 -9.61 -0.93
CA TRP A 42 11.69 -8.34 -1.00
C TRP A 42 11.07 -8.10 -2.38
N SER A 43 11.77 -8.47 -3.47
CA SER A 43 11.21 -8.39 -4.83
C SER A 43 9.95 -9.24 -4.97
N GLY A 44 10.01 -10.52 -4.56
CA GLY A 44 8.84 -11.41 -4.63
C GLY A 44 7.68 -10.95 -3.76
N LEU A 45 7.95 -10.42 -2.55
CA LEU A 45 6.91 -9.83 -1.71
C LEU A 45 6.26 -8.63 -2.39
N ARG A 46 7.05 -7.75 -3.00
CA ARG A 46 6.55 -6.60 -3.76
C ARG A 46 5.69 -7.05 -4.93
N ASP A 47 6.09 -8.09 -5.64
CA ASP A 47 5.34 -8.61 -6.79
C ASP A 47 3.98 -9.16 -6.33
N ILE A 48 3.93 -9.98 -5.26
CA ILE A 48 2.69 -10.48 -4.66
C ILE A 48 1.79 -9.32 -4.17
N LEU A 49 2.37 -8.34 -3.48
CA LEU A 49 1.64 -7.17 -2.99
C LEU A 49 1.12 -6.27 -4.12
N SER A 50 1.82 -6.20 -5.26
CA SER A 50 1.48 -5.34 -6.40
C SER A 50 0.18 -5.76 -7.10
N VAL A 51 -0.25 -7.01 -6.92
CA VAL A 51 -1.49 -7.56 -7.47
C VAL A 51 -2.72 -6.91 -6.85
N GLN A 52 -2.62 -6.34 -5.65
CA GLN A 52 -3.76 -5.68 -5.02
C GLN A 52 -4.21 -4.45 -5.82
N ARG A 53 -5.46 -4.46 -6.29
CA ARG A 53 -6.09 -3.33 -6.97
C ARG A 53 -7.26 -2.79 -6.14
N ARG A 54 -7.44 -1.46 -6.16
CA ARG A 54 -8.62 -0.80 -5.60
C ARG A 54 -9.42 -0.18 -6.73
N VAL A 55 -10.63 -0.68 -6.95
CA VAL A 55 -11.51 -0.30 -8.06
C VAL A 55 -12.61 0.63 -7.55
N THR A 56 -12.94 1.65 -8.32
CA THR A 56 -14.12 2.49 -8.11
C THR A 56 -15.09 2.22 -9.25
N ALA A 57 -16.22 1.59 -8.96
CA ALA A 57 -17.31 1.39 -9.91
C ALA A 57 -18.34 2.53 -9.75
N THR A 58 -18.80 3.09 -10.86
CA THR A 58 -19.80 4.16 -10.88
C THR A 58 -21.07 3.64 -11.52
N PHE A 59 -22.21 3.79 -10.85
CA PHE A 59 -23.51 3.37 -11.34
C PHE A 59 -24.44 4.58 -11.45
N ALA A 60 -25.08 4.74 -12.61
CA ALA A 60 -26.18 5.70 -12.77
C ALA A 60 -27.48 5.07 -12.25
N GLN A 61 -28.14 5.70 -11.28
CA GLN A 61 -29.47 5.30 -10.84
C GLN A 61 -30.55 5.87 -11.76
N ARG A 62 -31.70 5.18 -11.84
CA ARG A 62 -32.88 5.65 -12.59
C ARG A 62 -33.40 7.02 -12.14
N ASP A 63 -33.05 7.44 -10.92
CA ASP A 63 -33.39 8.73 -10.30
C ASP A 63 -32.38 9.86 -10.63
N GLY A 64 -31.49 9.67 -11.61
CA GLY A 64 -30.48 10.67 -12.01
C GLY A 64 -29.27 10.78 -11.08
N ARG A 65 -29.29 10.13 -9.91
CA ARG A 65 -28.18 10.06 -8.94
C ARG A 65 -27.06 9.14 -9.38
N THR A 66 -25.84 9.43 -8.94
CA THR A 66 -24.64 8.64 -9.25
C THR A 66 -24.11 7.94 -8.00
N LEU A 67 -24.08 6.61 -8.03
CA LEU A 67 -23.53 5.78 -6.97
C LEU A 67 -22.07 5.41 -7.29
N HIS A 68 -21.14 5.89 -6.48
CA HIS A 68 -19.74 5.45 -6.52
C HIS A 68 -19.48 4.38 -5.46
N VAL A 69 -19.12 3.17 -5.90
CA VAL A 69 -18.74 2.05 -5.05
C VAL A 69 -17.25 1.82 -5.18
N ARG A 70 -16.49 2.11 -4.11
CA ARG A 70 -15.05 1.82 -4.08
C ARG A 70 -14.80 0.53 -3.30
N LYS A 71 -14.23 -0.47 -3.97
CA LYS A 71 -13.94 -1.81 -3.41
C LYS A 71 -12.56 -2.29 -3.83
N SER A 72 -11.85 -2.95 -2.93
CA SER A 72 -10.58 -3.64 -3.24
C SER A 72 -10.88 -4.99 -3.92
N THR A 73 -10.06 -5.38 -4.89
CA THR A 73 -10.18 -6.69 -5.56
C THR A 73 -9.98 -7.81 -4.55
N GLN A 74 -10.56 -8.98 -4.82
CA GLN A 74 -10.32 -10.14 -3.98
C GLN A 74 -8.83 -10.51 -4.08
N PRO A 75 -8.14 -10.72 -2.95
CA PRO A 75 -6.74 -11.09 -2.98
C PRO A 75 -6.57 -12.48 -3.55
N GLU A 76 -5.59 -12.65 -4.43
CA GLU A 76 -5.13 -13.95 -4.91
C GLU A 76 -4.62 -14.82 -3.73
N PRO A 77 -4.56 -16.16 -3.87
CA PRO A 77 -4.20 -17.06 -2.78
C PRO A 77 -2.90 -16.69 -2.06
N ASP A 78 -1.88 -16.27 -2.79
CA ASP A 78 -0.57 -15.89 -2.23
C ASP A 78 -0.63 -14.55 -1.49
N LEU A 79 -1.41 -13.60 -1.97
CA LEU A 79 -1.68 -12.34 -1.27
C LEU A 79 -2.51 -12.58 0.00
N LEU A 80 -3.47 -13.50 -0.05
CA LEU A 80 -4.28 -13.89 1.11
C LEU A 80 -3.43 -14.56 2.19
N ARG A 81 -2.49 -15.45 1.79
CA ARG A 81 -1.51 -16.06 2.71
C ARG A 81 -0.69 -14.98 3.42
N LEU A 82 -0.24 -13.97 2.68
CA LEU A 82 0.50 -12.84 3.24
C LEU A 82 -0.34 -12.05 4.26
N TYR A 83 -1.59 -11.74 3.93
CA TYR A 83 -2.48 -11.02 4.86
C TYR A 83 -2.80 -11.82 6.12
N LYS A 84 -3.00 -13.13 6.02
CA LYS A 84 -3.18 -13.99 7.20
C LYS A 84 -1.94 -13.98 8.08
N ALA A 85 -0.75 -14.14 7.50
CA ALA A 85 0.51 -14.11 8.24
C ALA A 85 0.78 -12.75 8.92
N LEU A 86 0.32 -11.65 8.31
CA LEU A 86 0.43 -10.31 8.88
C LEU A 86 -0.73 -9.93 9.81
N ASN A 87 -1.74 -10.78 9.94
CA ASN A 87 -2.99 -10.51 10.67
C ASN A 87 -3.69 -9.22 10.19
N ILE A 88 -3.80 -9.04 8.88
CA ILE A 88 -4.43 -7.88 8.24
C ILE A 88 -5.71 -8.32 7.52
N ALA A 89 -6.73 -7.46 7.52
CA ALA A 89 -7.96 -7.70 6.79
C ALA A 89 -7.68 -7.81 5.27
N PRO A 90 -8.16 -8.87 4.59
CA PRO A 90 -7.88 -9.12 3.17
C PRO A 90 -8.52 -8.08 2.22
N LEU A 91 -9.49 -7.32 2.72
CA LEU A 91 -10.20 -6.26 2.00
C LEU A 91 -9.88 -4.90 2.64
N PRO A 92 -8.71 -4.31 2.33
CA PRO A 92 -8.36 -3.01 2.92
C PRO A 92 -9.30 -1.91 2.43
N GLY A 93 -9.71 -1.06 3.37
CA GLY A 93 -10.52 0.13 3.09
C GLY A 93 -12.03 -0.08 2.98
N GLY A 94 -12.52 -1.32 3.15
CA GLY A 94 -13.95 -1.65 3.13
C GLY A 94 -14.66 -1.30 1.81
N THR A 95 -15.97 -1.49 1.76
CA THR A 95 -16.79 -0.94 0.67
C THR A 95 -17.26 0.44 1.09
N LYS A 96 -16.77 1.50 0.42
CA LYS A 96 -17.29 2.86 0.60
C LYS A 96 -18.29 3.13 -0.52
N LYS A 97 -19.53 3.42 -0.15
CA LYS A 97 -20.59 3.87 -1.04
C LYS A 97 -20.75 5.37 -0.86
N LEU A 98 -20.64 6.12 -1.96
CA LEU A 98 -21.00 7.53 -2.00
C LEU A 98 -22.17 7.65 -2.96
N VAL A 99 -23.28 8.22 -2.48
CA VAL A 99 -24.45 8.56 -3.30
C VAL A 99 -24.40 10.07 -3.48
N MET A 100 -24.30 10.53 -4.72
CA MET A 100 -24.45 11.93 -5.13
C MET A 100 -25.78 12.12 -5.83
#